data_AF-A0A850QLR6-F1
#
_entry.id   AF-A0A850QLR6-F1
#
_cell.length_a   1.000
_cell.length_b   1.000
_cell.length_c   1.000
_cell.angle_alpha   90.00
_cell.angle_beta   90.00
_cell.angle_gamma   90.00
#
_symmetry.space_group_name_H-M   'P 1'
#
loop_
_entity.id
_entity.type
_entity.pdbx_description
1 polymer ?
#
loop_
_entity_poly.entity_id
_entity_poly.type
_entity_poly.pdbx_seq_one_letter_code
_entity_poly.pdbx_strand_id
1 'polypeptide(L)'
;MKKGHCLTKIAGVVASIMMAGGITSVQAAPSHDKNVIGYITQWEAWKGTNAGFSVKGEATHLNVDMDIYSILNFSFFGVAKDGSLHSGDLRNKSIYQPGAVQEPGPLLHPDVYSSWDFHILWGELEYIHQYPNDEPWDAENLKKVQEQGFVKHGNGWKHEPTGITGQYPIPLKKAGGAPGLIDLAHEKGVKVMASLGGWSMSKHFPEMARDEAKKARFLADVDKLMALGFDGIDIDWEYPGHGGMNFQGSPDDFANFEQLME
;
A
#
# COMPACT_ATOMS: atom_id res chain seq x y z
N MET A 1 -10.05 -46.55 15.63
CA MET A 1 -9.23 -47.78 15.60
C MET A 1 -8.05 -47.57 14.67
N LYS A 2 -6.83 -47.79 15.18
CA LYS A 2 -5.58 -47.86 14.40
C LYS A 2 -5.62 -48.95 13.34
N LYS A 3 -4.87 -48.76 12.24
CA LYS A 3 -4.00 -49.74 11.52
C LYS A 3 -3.66 -49.15 10.13
N GLY A 4 -2.43 -49.04 9.64
CA GLY A 4 -1.15 -49.62 10.04
C GLY A 4 -0.76 -50.80 9.15
N HIS A 5 0.19 -50.57 8.24
CA HIS A 5 1.13 -51.51 7.59
C HIS A 5 0.50 -52.55 6.63
N CYS A 6 1.18 -53.17 5.65
CA CYS A 6 2.60 -53.37 5.40
C CYS A 6 2.79 -53.76 3.92
N LEU A 7 3.87 -53.27 3.30
CA LEU A 7 4.41 -53.77 2.03
C LEU A 7 5.08 -55.14 2.25
N THR A 8 4.87 -56.09 1.33
CA THR A 8 5.70 -57.31 1.25
C THR A 8 6.34 -57.43 -0.14
N LYS A 9 7.65 -57.68 -0.08
CA LYS A 9 8.66 -57.92 -1.11
C LYS A 9 8.29 -59.08 -2.05
N ILE A 10 8.84 -59.18 -3.27
CA ILE A 10 10.12 -59.87 -3.64
C ILE A 10 10.37 -59.50 -5.14
N ALA A 11 11.45 -58.79 -5.51
CA ALA A 11 12.81 -59.23 -5.95
C ALA A 11 12.81 -60.13 -7.23
N GLY A 12 13.69 -60.03 -8.24
CA GLY A 12 14.88 -59.22 -8.58
C GLY A 12 14.92 -59.03 -10.12
N VAL A 13 15.97 -58.59 -10.82
CA VAL A 13 17.42 -58.69 -10.63
C VAL A 13 18.16 -57.54 -11.35
N VAL A 14 19.18 -57.05 -10.63
CA VAL A 14 20.43 -56.34 -10.92
C VAL A 14 20.94 -56.18 -12.37
N ALA A 15 21.38 -54.95 -12.70
CA ALA A 15 22.64 -54.71 -13.43
C ALA A 15 23.21 -53.33 -13.03
N SER A 16 24.42 -53.34 -12.48
CA SER A 16 25.13 -52.22 -11.85
C SER A 16 25.75 -51.26 -12.86
N ILE A 17 25.60 -49.95 -12.63
CA ILE A 17 26.58 -48.94 -13.07
C ILE A 17 26.80 -47.96 -11.90
N MET A 18 28.05 -47.88 -11.44
CA MET A 18 28.51 -46.91 -10.45
C MET A 18 28.43 -45.49 -11.03
N MET A 19 27.53 -44.66 -10.49
CA MET A 19 27.75 -43.22 -10.37
C MET A 19 27.70 -42.89 -8.89
N ALA A 20 28.82 -42.39 -8.36
CA ALA A 20 28.91 -41.91 -6.99
C ALA A 20 28.00 -40.68 -6.83
N GLY A 21 26.78 -40.91 -6.35
CA GLY A 21 25.84 -39.87 -5.98
C GLY A 21 26.27 -39.22 -4.68
N GLY A 22 26.70 -37.96 -4.75
CA GLY A 22 26.56 -37.06 -3.61
C GLY A 22 25.08 -36.72 -3.50
N ILE A 23 24.38 -37.32 -2.54
CA ILE A 23 23.05 -36.84 -2.14
C ILE A 23 23.30 -35.48 -1.50
N THR A 24 23.14 -34.40 -2.25
CA THR A 24 22.92 -33.09 -1.64
C THR A 24 21.54 -33.15 -1.00
N SER A 25 21.50 -33.41 0.30
CA SER A 25 20.31 -33.12 1.09
C SER A 25 20.08 -31.61 0.97
N VAL A 26 19.10 -31.21 0.18
CA VAL A 26 18.56 -29.85 0.26
C VAL A 26 17.92 -29.76 1.63
N GLN A 27 18.67 -29.22 2.58
CA GLN A 27 18.16 -28.91 3.90
C GLN A 27 17.30 -27.67 3.71
N ALA A 28 16.00 -27.76 3.99
CA ALA A 28 15.18 -26.56 4.12
C ALA A 28 15.89 -25.61 5.09
N ALA A 29 15.96 -24.33 4.74
CA ALA A 29 16.49 -23.33 5.65
C ALA A 29 15.78 -23.48 7.01
N PRO A 30 16.48 -23.32 8.15
CA PRO A 30 15.84 -23.39 9.45
C PRO A 30 14.64 -22.42 9.46
N SER A 31 13.47 -22.90 9.90
CA SER A 31 12.35 -22.01 10.21
C SER A 31 12.84 -20.97 11.22
N HIS A 32 12.68 -19.68 10.90
CA HIS A 32 13.17 -18.58 11.72
C HIS A 32 12.01 -17.68 12.18
N ASP A 33 12.15 -17.07 13.35
CA ASP A 33 11.19 -16.10 13.90
C ASP A 33 11.57 -14.66 13.53
N LYS A 34 11.91 -14.44 12.26
CA LYS A 34 12.30 -13.13 11.73
C LYS A 34 11.19 -12.59 10.85
N ASN A 35 11.03 -11.27 10.90
CA ASN A 35 10.22 -10.57 9.93
C ASN A 35 10.93 -10.52 8.58
N VAL A 36 10.17 -10.72 7.51
CA VAL A 36 10.56 -10.42 6.14
C VAL A 36 9.69 -9.27 5.67
N ILE A 37 10.31 -8.10 5.45
CA ILE A 37 9.62 -6.85 5.15
C ILE A 37 9.87 -6.52 3.69
N GLY A 38 8.79 -6.48 2.90
CA GLY A 38 8.82 -6.10 1.49
C GLY A 38 8.27 -4.69 1.27
N TYR A 39 8.66 -4.06 0.16
CA TYR A 39 8.07 -2.81 -0.30
C TYR A 39 7.24 -3.09 -1.55
N ILE A 40 5.99 -2.63 -1.56
CA ILE A 40 5.13 -2.62 -2.74
C ILE A 40 4.81 -1.18 -3.09
N THR A 41 5.08 -0.81 -4.34
CA THR A 41 5.07 0.59 -4.75
C THR A 41 3.93 0.86 -5.73
N GLN A 42 3.23 1.98 -5.56
CA GLN A 42 2.07 2.33 -6.39
C GLN A 42 2.39 2.54 -7.87
N TRP A 43 3.63 2.90 -8.23
CA TRP A 43 3.98 3.27 -9.60
C TRP A 43 4.40 2.09 -10.50
N GLU A 44 4.75 0.93 -9.93
CA GLU A 44 5.22 -0.22 -10.74
C GLU A 44 4.09 -0.77 -11.62
N ALA A 45 2.84 -0.59 -11.20
CA ALA A 45 1.66 -0.91 -12.01
C ALA A 45 1.61 -0.16 -13.35
N TRP A 46 2.29 0.98 -13.47
CA TRP A 46 2.41 1.72 -14.73
C TRP A 46 3.44 1.13 -15.71
N LYS A 47 4.35 0.29 -15.22
CA LYS A 47 5.43 -0.27 -16.02
C LYS A 47 4.91 -1.45 -16.86
N GLY A 48 5.46 -1.59 -18.05
CA GLY A 48 5.15 -2.67 -18.99
C GLY A 48 6.42 -3.23 -19.62
N THR A 49 6.33 -3.71 -20.87
CA THR A 49 7.42 -4.40 -21.59
C THR A 49 8.74 -3.64 -21.65
N ASN A 50 8.70 -2.31 -21.76
CA ASN A 50 9.92 -1.48 -21.76
C ASN A 50 10.70 -1.52 -20.43
N ALA A 51 10.09 -1.99 -19.34
CA ALA A 51 10.71 -2.14 -18.03
C ALA A 51 10.94 -3.61 -17.64
N GLY A 52 10.78 -4.55 -18.58
CA GLY A 52 11.02 -5.98 -18.35
C GLY A 52 9.80 -6.80 -17.90
N PHE A 53 8.62 -6.19 -17.83
CA PHE A 53 7.35 -6.88 -17.54
C PHE A 53 6.72 -7.48 -18.80
N SER A 54 5.91 -8.53 -18.67
CA SER A 54 5.17 -9.13 -19.78
C SER A 54 4.05 -8.23 -20.28
N VAL A 55 3.40 -7.48 -19.37
CA VAL A 55 2.29 -6.57 -19.66
C VAL A 55 2.25 -5.42 -18.65
N LYS A 56 1.61 -4.31 -19.04
CA LYS A 56 1.34 -3.22 -18.11
C LYS A 56 0.34 -3.66 -17.04
N GLY A 57 0.60 -3.30 -15.77
CA GLY A 57 -0.23 -3.72 -14.63
C GLY A 57 0.15 -5.08 -14.03
N GLU A 58 1.23 -5.71 -14.52
CA GLU A 58 1.74 -6.96 -13.95
C GLU A 58 2.32 -6.76 -12.55
N ALA A 59 3.03 -5.65 -12.30
CA ALA A 59 3.63 -5.37 -11.01
C ALA A 59 2.63 -4.72 -10.02
N THR A 60 1.63 -5.50 -9.61
CA THR A 60 0.62 -5.14 -8.60
C THR A 60 0.58 -6.19 -7.48
N HIS A 61 -0.19 -5.93 -6.42
CA HIS A 61 -0.35 -6.83 -5.28
C HIS A 61 -0.85 -8.22 -5.68
N LEU A 62 -1.59 -8.33 -6.78
CA LEU A 62 -2.14 -9.59 -7.28
C LEU A 62 -1.07 -10.60 -7.74
N ASN A 63 0.14 -10.12 -8.05
CA ASN A 63 1.26 -10.97 -8.49
C ASN A 63 2.41 -11.04 -7.48
N VAL A 64 2.17 -10.59 -6.24
CA VAL A 64 3.13 -10.74 -5.14
C VAL A 64 2.91 -12.10 -4.48
N ASP A 65 3.96 -12.91 -4.38
CA ASP A 65 3.96 -14.07 -3.50
C ASP A 65 3.98 -13.59 -2.05
N MET A 66 2.80 -13.56 -1.41
CA MET A 66 2.66 -13.07 -0.04
C MET A 66 3.18 -14.05 1.01
N ASP A 67 3.35 -15.34 0.67
CA ASP A 67 3.70 -16.38 1.63
C ASP A 67 5.15 -16.23 2.16
N ILE A 68 5.97 -15.40 1.51
CA ILE A 68 7.35 -15.11 1.94
C ILE A 68 7.49 -13.86 2.81
N TYR A 69 6.43 -13.07 2.99
CA TYR A 69 6.47 -11.82 3.74
C TYR A 69 5.77 -11.96 5.10
N SER A 70 6.25 -11.22 6.08
CA SER A 70 5.52 -10.97 7.32
C SER A 70 4.88 -9.58 7.33
N ILE A 71 5.49 -8.63 6.61
CA ILE A 71 5.07 -7.23 6.52
C ILE A 71 5.28 -6.74 5.08
N LEU A 72 4.34 -5.98 4.54
CA LEU A 72 4.47 -5.22 3.32
C LEU A 72 4.30 -3.72 3.60
N ASN A 73 5.27 -2.91 3.17
CA ASN A 73 5.17 -1.46 3.22
C ASN A 73 4.61 -0.97 1.87
N PHE A 74 3.40 -0.40 1.89
CA PHE A 74 2.81 0.25 0.71
C PHE A 74 3.42 1.63 0.54
N SER A 75 4.02 1.84 -0.61
CA SER A 75 4.87 2.98 -0.91
C SER A 75 4.34 3.81 -2.08
N PHE A 76 4.14 5.11 -1.93
CA PHE A 76 4.39 5.94 -0.74
C PHE A 76 3.32 7.01 -0.65
N PHE A 77 3.00 7.44 0.57
CA PHE A 77 2.34 8.72 0.79
C PHE A 77 3.39 9.80 1.04
N GLY A 78 3.14 11.03 0.61
CA GLY A 78 4.04 12.17 0.81
C GLY A 78 3.48 13.21 1.76
N VAL A 79 4.35 14.10 2.27
CA VAL A 79 3.96 15.24 3.12
C VAL A 79 3.95 16.51 2.28
N ALA A 80 2.83 17.22 2.29
CA ALA A 80 2.68 18.51 1.62
C ALA A 80 3.10 19.68 2.52
N LYS A 81 3.30 20.86 1.93
CA LYS A 81 3.74 22.09 2.63
C LYS A 81 2.84 22.56 3.79
N ASP A 82 1.59 22.12 3.82
CA ASP A 82 0.63 22.45 4.86
C ASP A 82 0.54 21.39 5.97
N GLY A 83 1.33 20.32 5.87
CA GLY A 83 1.33 19.19 6.80
C GLY A 83 0.38 18.05 6.44
N SER A 84 -0.49 18.20 5.44
CA SER A 84 -1.35 17.10 4.99
C SER A 84 -0.57 16.01 4.27
N LEU A 85 -1.08 14.79 4.33
CA LEU A 85 -0.60 13.68 3.52
C LEU A 85 -1.25 13.69 2.14
N HIS A 86 -0.52 13.23 1.13
CA HIS A 86 -1.01 13.08 -0.24
C HIS A 86 -0.54 11.77 -0.87
N SER A 87 -1.27 11.32 -1.91
CA SER A 87 -0.88 10.19 -2.74
C SER A 87 0.47 10.39 -3.43
N GLY A 88 1.28 9.33 -3.54
CA GLY A 88 2.54 9.35 -4.27
C GLY A 88 2.40 9.66 -5.76
N ASP A 89 1.23 9.40 -6.36
CA ASP A 89 0.93 9.72 -7.77
C ASP A 89 0.92 11.24 -8.00
N LEU A 90 0.67 12.02 -6.95
CA LEU A 90 0.64 13.49 -6.96
C LEU A 90 1.96 14.13 -6.57
N ARG A 91 3.02 13.34 -6.42
CA ARG A 91 4.36 13.84 -6.17
C ARG A 91 4.76 14.85 -7.25
N ASN A 92 5.18 16.04 -6.83
CA ASN A 92 5.76 17.04 -7.70
C ASN A 92 6.99 16.46 -8.41
N LYS A 93 6.91 16.27 -9.73
CA LYS A 93 8.00 15.66 -10.51
C LYS A 93 9.27 16.52 -10.54
N SER A 94 9.14 17.82 -10.28
CA SER A 94 10.23 18.79 -10.22
C SER A 94 10.70 19.08 -8.79
N ILE A 95 10.26 18.31 -7.79
CA ILE A 95 10.58 18.52 -6.37
C ILE A 95 12.09 18.54 -6.08
N TYR A 96 12.92 17.96 -6.95
CA TYR A 96 14.38 17.99 -6.87
C TYR A 96 14.98 19.37 -7.15
N GLN A 97 14.23 20.29 -7.78
CA GLN A 97 14.73 21.61 -8.15
C GLN A 97 14.66 22.61 -6.99
N PRO A 98 15.67 23.47 -6.80
CA PRO A 98 15.65 24.52 -5.78
C PRO A 98 14.35 25.33 -5.80
N GLY A 99 13.72 25.48 -4.64
CA GLY A 99 12.48 26.25 -4.47
C GLY A 99 11.19 25.53 -4.91
N ALA A 100 11.27 24.35 -5.53
CA ALA A 100 10.08 23.53 -5.79
C ALA A 100 9.42 23.08 -4.48
N VAL A 101 8.10 23.03 -4.44
CA VAL A 101 7.29 22.72 -3.26
C VAL A 101 6.30 21.61 -3.59
N GLN A 102 5.96 20.76 -2.62
CA GLN A 102 4.85 19.84 -2.74
C GLN A 102 3.56 20.52 -2.26
N GLU A 103 2.63 20.68 -3.18
CA GLU A 103 1.30 21.22 -2.87
C GLU A 103 0.41 20.14 -2.23
N PRO A 104 -0.58 20.55 -1.41
CA PRO A 104 -1.58 19.62 -0.88
C PRO A 104 -2.32 18.90 -1.99
N GLY A 105 -2.68 17.65 -1.75
CA GLY A 105 -3.43 16.80 -2.66
C GLY A 105 -4.26 15.79 -1.88
N PRO A 106 -5.19 15.07 -2.53
CA PRO A 106 -5.91 13.99 -1.87
C PRO A 106 -4.97 12.89 -1.39
N LEU A 107 -5.33 12.28 -0.25
CA LEU A 107 -4.62 11.16 0.35
C LEU A 107 -4.54 9.94 -0.59
N LEU A 108 -5.65 9.65 -1.30
CA LEU A 108 -5.72 8.69 -2.40
C LEU A 108 -6.18 9.44 -3.66
N HIS A 109 -5.49 9.27 -4.78
CA HIS A 109 -5.80 9.99 -6.01
C HIS A 109 -7.03 9.36 -6.71
N PRO A 110 -8.18 10.05 -6.81
CA PRO A 110 -9.43 9.45 -7.32
C PRO A 110 -9.54 9.38 -8.84
N ASP A 111 -8.53 9.83 -9.58
CA ASP A 111 -8.58 9.78 -11.04
C ASP A 111 -8.37 8.35 -11.54
N VAL A 112 -9.42 7.81 -12.15
CA VAL A 112 -9.49 6.40 -12.59
C VAL A 112 -8.55 6.06 -13.75
N TYR A 113 -7.97 7.07 -14.41
CA TYR A 113 -7.10 6.89 -15.57
C TYR A 113 -5.63 7.14 -15.26
N SER A 114 -5.33 7.79 -14.14
CA SER A 114 -3.99 8.23 -13.77
C SER A 114 -3.59 7.87 -12.34
N SER A 115 -4.38 7.06 -11.63
CA SER A 115 -3.98 6.46 -10.36
C SER A 115 -4.25 4.95 -10.28
N TRP A 116 -3.38 4.26 -9.54
CA TRP A 116 -3.58 2.88 -9.11
C TRP A 116 -3.94 2.77 -7.63
N ASP A 117 -4.00 3.87 -6.88
CA ASP A 117 -4.18 3.85 -5.42
C ASP A 117 -5.38 2.99 -5.01
N PHE A 118 -6.56 3.31 -5.55
CA PHE A 118 -7.77 2.56 -5.23
C PHE A 118 -7.74 1.13 -5.77
N HIS A 119 -7.17 0.90 -6.95
CA HIS A 119 -7.09 -0.45 -7.53
C HIS A 119 -6.15 -1.37 -6.76
N ILE A 120 -5.06 -0.83 -6.21
CA ILE A 120 -4.16 -1.60 -5.36
C ILE A 120 -4.77 -1.77 -3.98
N LEU A 121 -5.27 -0.71 -3.33
CA LEU A 121 -5.72 -0.80 -1.93
C LEU A 121 -7.09 -1.46 -1.77
N TRP A 122 -8.02 -1.24 -2.70
CA TRP A 122 -9.40 -1.74 -2.63
C TRP A 122 -9.71 -2.84 -3.65
N GLY A 123 -8.81 -3.11 -4.58
CA GLY A 123 -8.93 -4.23 -5.52
C GLY A 123 -9.69 -3.87 -6.78
N GLU A 124 -10.49 -4.81 -7.28
CA GLU A 124 -11.32 -4.58 -8.46
C GLU A 124 -12.49 -3.65 -8.10
N LEU A 125 -12.67 -2.60 -8.91
CA LEU A 125 -13.64 -1.55 -8.65
C LEU A 125 -14.74 -1.53 -9.70
N GLU A 126 -15.95 -1.17 -9.27
CA GLU A 126 -17.01 -0.65 -10.11
C GLU A 126 -17.23 0.83 -9.81
N TYR A 127 -17.60 1.61 -10.84
CA TYR A 127 -17.63 3.07 -10.74
C TYR A 127 -19.05 3.60 -10.89
N ILE A 128 -19.45 4.46 -9.94
CA ILE A 128 -20.72 5.18 -9.99
C ILE A 128 -20.44 6.67 -10.28
N HIS A 129 -20.83 7.14 -11.47
CA HIS A 129 -20.44 8.47 -11.98
C HIS A 129 -21.17 9.65 -11.33
N GLN A 130 -22.21 9.39 -10.53
CA GLN A 130 -22.96 10.39 -9.79
C GLN A 130 -23.64 9.74 -8.59
N TYR A 131 -23.81 10.47 -7.48
CA TYR A 131 -24.46 9.90 -6.31
C TYR A 131 -25.90 9.50 -6.66
N PRO A 132 -26.31 8.23 -6.49
CA PRO A 132 -27.63 7.75 -6.87
C PRO A 132 -28.74 8.49 -6.12
N ASN A 133 -29.86 8.75 -6.79
CA ASN A 133 -31.03 9.36 -6.13
C ASN A 133 -31.89 8.29 -5.44
N ASP A 134 -32.76 8.73 -4.52
CA ASP A 134 -33.75 7.87 -3.87
C ASP A 134 -34.94 7.61 -4.80
N GLU A 135 -34.67 6.92 -5.90
CA GLU A 135 -35.61 6.62 -6.97
C GLU A 135 -35.59 5.12 -7.30
N PRO A 136 -36.72 4.49 -7.67
CA PRO A 136 -36.77 3.03 -7.87
C PRO A 136 -35.78 2.46 -8.88
N TRP A 137 -35.39 3.23 -9.91
CA TRP A 137 -34.43 2.80 -10.92
C TRP A 137 -32.97 2.88 -10.46
N ASP A 138 -32.68 3.68 -9.43
CA ASP A 138 -31.34 3.87 -8.85
C ASP A 138 -31.16 3.13 -7.53
N ALA A 139 -32.22 2.50 -7.00
CA ALA A 139 -32.25 1.86 -5.69
C ALA A 139 -31.12 0.84 -5.47
N GLU A 140 -30.73 0.07 -6.50
CA GLU A 140 -29.61 -0.87 -6.39
C GLU A 140 -28.27 -0.14 -6.23
N ASN A 141 -28.01 0.90 -7.02
CA ASN A 141 -26.79 1.68 -6.93
C ASN A 141 -26.74 2.47 -5.61
N LEU A 142 -27.86 3.04 -5.18
CA LEU A 142 -27.97 3.73 -3.90
C LEU A 142 -27.62 2.78 -2.75
N LYS A 143 -28.19 1.56 -2.78
CA LYS A 143 -27.88 0.53 -1.80
C LYS A 143 -26.39 0.16 -1.80
N LYS A 144 -25.77 -0.09 -2.97
CA LYS A 144 -24.32 -0.40 -3.07
C LYS A 144 -23.44 0.69 -2.48
N VAL A 145 -23.73 1.95 -2.81
CA VAL A 145 -23.00 3.13 -2.33
C VAL A 145 -23.13 3.25 -0.80
N GLN A 146 -24.33 3.07 -0.25
CA GLN A 146 -24.59 3.14 1.19
C GLN A 146 -23.98 1.97 1.97
N GLU A 147 -24.07 0.75 1.44
CA GLU A 147 -23.50 -0.45 2.08
C GLU A 147 -21.98 -0.38 2.19
N GLN A 148 -21.32 0.29 1.24
CA GLN A 148 -19.89 0.57 1.28
C GLN A 148 -19.57 1.90 1.98
N GLY A 149 -20.54 2.54 2.65
CA GLY A 149 -20.29 3.70 3.51
C GLY A 149 -20.01 5.02 2.76
N PHE A 150 -20.39 5.14 1.49
CA PHE A 150 -20.24 6.38 0.74
C PHE A 150 -21.46 7.30 0.91
N VAL A 151 -21.18 8.57 1.21
CA VAL A 151 -22.19 9.64 1.31
C VAL A 151 -21.87 10.79 0.38
N LYS A 152 -22.89 11.56 0.00
CA LYS A 152 -22.74 12.75 -0.83
C LYS A 152 -21.95 13.81 -0.07
N HIS A 153 -20.91 14.36 -0.68
CA HIS A 153 -20.08 15.39 -0.06
C HIS A 153 -19.58 16.40 -1.09
N GLY A 154 -20.02 17.66 -0.98
CA GLY A 154 -19.71 18.70 -1.96
C GLY A 154 -20.06 18.27 -3.39
N ASN A 155 -19.10 18.37 -4.29
CA ASN A 155 -19.20 17.95 -5.69
C ASN A 155 -18.79 16.49 -5.94
N GLY A 156 -18.69 15.69 -4.88
CA GLY A 156 -18.32 14.28 -4.98
C GLY A 156 -18.84 13.48 -3.81
N TRP A 157 -17.94 12.73 -3.18
CA TRP A 157 -18.27 11.73 -2.17
C TRP A 157 -17.34 11.80 -0.97
N LYS A 158 -17.84 11.31 0.17
CA LYS A 158 -17.06 10.97 1.36
C LYS A 158 -17.28 9.49 1.66
N HIS A 159 -16.21 8.75 1.88
CA HIS A 159 -16.27 7.41 2.46
C HIS A 159 -16.27 7.59 3.98
N GLU A 160 -17.42 7.45 4.62
CA GLU A 160 -17.58 7.71 6.06
C GLU A 160 -16.65 6.88 6.95
N PRO A 161 -16.41 5.58 6.68
CA PRO A 161 -15.54 4.78 7.53
C PRO A 161 -14.10 5.32 7.60
N THR A 162 -13.59 5.89 6.51
CA THR A 162 -12.19 6.36 6.44
C THR A 162 -12.07 7.89 6.51
N GLY A 163 -13.16 8.63 6.35
CA GLY A 163 -13.14 10.08 6.21
C GLY A 163 -12.54 10.60 4.90
N ILE A 164 -12.17 9.73 3.97
CA ILE A 164 -11.59 10.11 2.68
C ILE A 164 -12.68 10.70 1.78
N THR A 165 -12.33 11.77 1.08
CA THR A 165 -13.21 12.47 0.15
C THR A 165 -12.62 12.45 -1.25
N GLY A 166 -13.46 12.38 -2.27
CA GLY A 166 -13.06 12.42 -3.67
C GLY A 166 -14.11 13.08 -4.56
N GLN A 167 -13.71 13.42 -5.78
CA GLN A 167 -14.65 13.79 -6.85
C GLN A 167 -15.20 12.52 -7.51
N TYR A 168 -16.29 12.63 -8.27
CA TYR A 168 -16.81 11.52 -9.04
C TYR A 168 -15.81 10.99 -10.08
N PRO A 169 -15.87 9.69 -10.43
CA PRO A 169 -16.83 8.68 -9.96
C PRO A 169 -16.57 8.19 -8.52
N ILE A 170 -17.57 7.54 -7.91
CA ILE A 170 -17.44 6.83 -6.64
C ILE A 170 -16.77 5.47 -6.91
N PRO A 171 -15.61 5.15 -6.33
CA PRO A 171 -14.93 3.87 -6.48
C PRO A 171 -15.48 2.85 -5.49
N LEU A 172 -16.38 1.97 -5.94
CA LEU A 172 -16.93 0.89 -5.13
C LEU A 172 -16.11 -0.39 -5.32
N LYS A 173 -15.81 -1.11 -4.23
CA LYS A 173 -15.33 -2.49 -4.32
C LYS A 173 -16.37 -3.32 -5.08
N LYS A 174 -15.95 -3.98 -6.15
CA LYS A 174 -16.85 -4.80 -6.97
C LYS A 174 -17.19 -6.10 -6.26
N ALA A 175 -18.48 -6.42 -6.15
CA ALA A 175 -18.90 -7.69 -5.58
C ALA A 175 -18.32 -8.89 -6.36
N GLY A 176 -17.59 -9.78 -5.66
CA GLY A 176 -16.90 -10.91 -6.26
C GLY A 176 -15.69 -10.54 -7.14
N GLY A 177 -15.25 -9.29 -7.10
CA GLY A 177 -14.04 -8.82 -7.78
C GLY A 177 -12.75 -9.25 -7.06
N ALA A 178 -11.62 -9.02 -7.71
CA ALA A 178 -10.31 -9.28 -7.11
C ALA A 178 -10.10 -8.44 -5.82
N PRO A 179 -9.48 -9.01 -4.77
CA PRO A 179 -9.26 -8.31 -3.49
C PRO A 179 -8.23 -7.20 -3.63
N GLY A 180 -8.30 -6.21 -2.72
CA GLY A 180 -7.24 -5.22 -2.55
C GLY A 180 -6.02 -5.78 -1.81
N LEU A 181 -4.95 -5.00 -1.76
CA LEU A 181 -3.68 -5.33 -1.11
C LEU A 181 -3.89 -5.68 0.36
N ILE A 182 -4.64 -4.84 1.10
CA ILE A 182 -4.86 -5.03 2.53
C ILE A 182 -5.67 -6.31 2.76
N ASP A 183 -6.79 -6.47 2.05
CA ASP A 183 -7.65 -7.65 2.17
C ASP A 183 -6.86 -8.94 1.87
N LEU A 184 -6.11 -8.96 0.77
CA LEU A 184 -5.32 -10.13 0.35
C LEU A 184 -4.17 -10.43 1.32
N ALA A 185 -3.48 -9.40 1.84
CA ALA A 185 -2.41 -9.56 2.82
C ALA A 185 -2.95 -10.13 4.13
N HIS A 186 -4.08 -9.62 4.62
CA HIS A 186 -4.71 -10.11 5.85
C HIS A 186 -5.19 -11.56 5.72
N GLU A 187 -5.72 -11.97 4.57
CA GLU A 187 -6.04 -13.38 4.27
C GLU A 187 -4.82 -14.30 4.38
N LYS A 188 -3.62 -13.76 4.14
CA LYS A 188 -2.34 -14.46 4.22
C LYS A 188 -1.63 -14.28 5.56
N GLY A 189 -2.21 -13.54 6.50
CA GLY A 189 -1.58 -13.22 7.79
C GLY A 189 -0.40 -12.26 7.68
N VAL A 190 -0.31 -11.50 6.58
CA VAL A 190 0.71 -10.49 6.32
C VAL A 190 0.18 -9.13 6.75
N LYS A 191 0.99 -8.36 7.49
CA LYS A 191 0.64 -6.98 7.87
C LYS A 191 0.96 -6.01 6.74
N VAL A 192 0.17 -4.95 6.60
CA VAL A 192 0.43 -3.88 5.63
C VAL A 192 0.65 -2.55 6.35
N MET A 193 1.80 -1.92 6.10
CA MET A 193 2.14 -0.61 6.65
C MET A 193 1.97 0.47 5.57
N ALA A 194 1.46 1.64 5.95
CA ALA A 194 1.50 2.82 5.08
C ALA A 194 2.86 3.50 5.21
N SER A 195 3.66 3.52 4.14
CA SER A 195 4.97 4.16 4.15
C SER A 195 4.86 5.63 3.75
N LEU A 196 5.35 6.52 4.62
CA LEU A 196 5.28 7.97 4.48
C LEU A 196 6.67 8.53 4.19
N GLY A 197 6.84 9.21 3.06
CA GLY A 197 8.06 9.91 2.71
C GLY A 197 8.88 9.25 1.60
N GLY A 198 10.06 8.78 1.98
CA GLY A 198 11.16 8.41 1.10
C GLY A 198 11.90 9.61 0.53
N TRP A 199 12.95 9.34 -0.24
CA TRP A 199 13.84 10.34 -0.83
C TRP A 199 13.10 11.49 -1.50
N SER A 200 12.03 11.16 -2.25
CA SER A 200 11.38 12.14 -3.10
C SER A 200 10.23 12.93 -2.46
N MET A 201 9.79 12.55 -1.25
CA MET A 201 8.63 13.17 -0.57
C MET A 201 8.91 13.54 0.89
N SER A 202 10.18 13.53 1.31
CA SER A 202 10.59 13.94 2.65
C SER A 202 10.72 15.45 2.86
N LYS A 203 10.60 16.26 1.80
CA LYS A 203 10.90 17.70 1.83
C LYS A 203 10.23 18.46 2.98
N HIS A 204 8.98 18.13 3.28
CA HIS A 204 8.16 18.88 4.23
C HIS A 204 8.06 18.23 5.63
N PHE A 205 8.83 17.17 5.92
CA PHE A 205 8.88 16.63 7.29
C PHE A 205 9.37 17.65 8.33
N PRO A 206 10.48 18.39 8.14
CA PRO A 206 10.99 19.28 9.19
C PRO A 206 9.97 20.36 9.60
N GLU A 207 9.33 20.97 8.61
CA GLU A 207 8.32 22.01 8.84
C GLU A 207 6.99 21.46 9.37
N MET A 208 6.61 20.24 8.99
CA MET A 208 5.45 19.55 9.53
C MET A 208 5.67 19.17 11.00
N ALA A 209 6.82 18.57 11.32
CA ALA A 209 7.13 18.09 12.66
C ALA A 209 7.32 19.23 13.67
N ARG A 210 7.79 20.40 13.24
CA ARG A 210 7.99 21.58 14.11
C ARG A 210 6.71 22.39 14.37
N ASP A 211 5.75 22.35 13.45
CA ASP A 211 4.55 23.20 13.52
C ASP A 211 3.34 22.39 14.00
N GLU A 212 2.83 22.72 15.18
CA GLU A 212 1.71 22.02 15.81
C GLU A 212 0.45 21.92 14.92
N ALA A 213 0.16 22.95 14.13
CA ALA A 213 -1.00 22.92 13.23
C ALA A 213 -0.77 22.01 12.02
N LYS A 214 0.46 21.91 11.52
CA LYS A 214 0.82 20.98 10.44
C LYS A 214 0.89 19.54 10.95
N LYS A 215 1.50 19.33 12.11
CA LYS A 215 1.54 18.04 12.82
C LYS A 215 0.14 17.49 13.08
N ALA A 216 -0.78 18.34 13.54
CA ALA A 216 -2.18 17.93 13.75
C ALA A 216 -2.88 17.49 12.45
N ARG A 217 -2.58 18.12 11.29
CA ARG A 217 -3.12 17.67 9.99
C ARG A 217 -2.51 16.35 9.57
N PHE A 218 -1.20 16.18 9.73
CA PHE A 218 -0.49 14.94 9.45
C PHE A 218 -1.09 13.77 10.25
N LEU A 219 -1.25 13.94 11.56
CA LEU A 219 -1.83 12.92 12.44
C LEU A 219 -3.29 12.61 12.09
N ALA A 220 -4.08 13.62 11.71
CA ALA A 220 -5.45 13.40 11.26
C ALA A 220 -5.51 12.61 9.93
N ASP A 221 -4.52 12.72 9.05
CA ASP A 221 -4.45 11.90 7.85
C ASP A 221 -3.89 10.49 8.14
N VAL A 222 -3.01 10.35 9.14
CA VAL A 222 -2.60 9.04 9.68
C VAL A 222 -3.81 8.28 10.22
N ASP A 223 -4.73 8.93 10.93
CA ASP A 223 -5.97 8.30 11.39
C ASP A 223 -6.81 7.76 10.23
N LYS A 224 -6.84 8.45 9.09
CA LYS A 224 -7.55 7.98 7.88
C LYS A 224 -6.86 6.77 7.25
N LEU A 225 -5.53 6.71 7.28
CA LEU A 225 -4.77 5.53 6.85
C LEU A 225 -5.05 4.33 7.76
N MET A 226 -5.07 4.53 9.08
CA MET A 226 -5.46 3.45 9.99
C MET A 226 -6.90 2.98 9.74
N ALA A 227 -7.82 3.91 9.48
CA ALA A 227 -9.21 3.59 9.15
C ALA A 227 -9.38 2.90 7.79
N LEU A 228 -8.42 3.04 6.86
CA LEU A 228 -8.38 2.29 5.60
C LEU A 228 -8.05 0.79 5.80
N GLY A 229 -7.54 0.42 6.97
CA GLY A 229 -7.17 -0.95 7.31
C GLY A 229 -5.67 -1.24 7.31
N PHE A 230 -4.81 -0.22 7.21
CA PHE A 230 -3.38 -0.40 7.43
C PHE A 230 -3.12 -0.84 8.88
N ASP A 231 -2.15 -1.75 9.07
CA ASP A 231 -1.75 -2.27 10.38
C ASP A 231 -0.81 -1.34 11.14
N GLY A 232 -0.26 -0.33 10.45
CA GLY A 232 0.56 0.71 11.05
C GLY A 232 1.19 1.63 10.03
N ILE A 233 2.05 2.51 10.53
CA ILE A 233 2.75 3.54 9.76
C ILE A 233 4.25 3.24 9.73
N ASP A 234 4.85 3.39 8.57
CA ASP A 234 6.29 3.37 8.33
C ASP A 234 6.75 4.79 7.99
N ILE A 235 7.64 5.38 8.80
CA ILE A 235 8.13 6.75 8.59
C ILE A 235 9.50 6.69 7.92
N ASP A 236 9.53 7.08 6.66
CA ASP A 236 10.75 7.16 5.85
C ASP A 236 11.13 8.64 5.64
N TRP A 237 11.46 9.33 6.74
CA TRP A 237 11.99 10.70 6.68
C TRP A 237 13.49 10.63 6.36
N GLU A 238 13.86 11.11 5.17
CA GLU A 238 15.25 11.14 4.71
C GLU A 238 15.81 12.57 4.60
N TYR A 239 16.47 13.15 5.63
CA TYR A 239 16.75 12.61 6.97
C TYR A 239 16.58 13.69 8.07
N PRO A 240 16.14 13.35 9.30
CA PRO A 240 16.12 14.29 10.42
C PRO A 240 17.53 14.85 10.72
N GLY A 241 17.64 16.16 10.92
CA GLY A 241 18.90 16.81 11.30
C GLY A 241 19.86 17.06 10.14
N HIS A 242 19.56 16.51 8.96
CA HIS A 242 20.38 16.62 7.77
C HIS A 242 19.53 17.04 6.56
N GLY A 243 20.17 17.57 5.53
CA GLY A 243 19.48 17.83 4.26
C GLY A 243 19.24 16.53 3.50
N GLY A 244 18.05 16.39 2.94
CA GLY A 244 17.74 15.39 1.91
C GLY A 244 17.55 16.06 0.55
N MET A 245 16.66 15.50 -0.26
CA MET A 245 16.34 16.08 -1.55
C MET A 245 15.60 17.43 -1.39
N ASN A 246 16.32 18.51 -1.69
CA ASN A 246 15.78 19.88 -1.78
C ASN A 246 15.14 20.42 -0.48
N PHE A 247 15.70 20.05 0.67
CA PHE A 247 15.46 20.70 1.97
C PHE A 247 16.73 20.66 2.82
N GLN A 248 16.77 21.46 3.89
CA GLN A 248 17.82 21.41 4.90
C GLN A 248 17.21 20.98 6.22
N GLY A 249 17.85 20.01 6.89
CA GLY A 249 17.51 19.65 8.26
C GLY A 249 18.14 20.59 9.28
N SER A 250 17.72 20.46 10.53
CA SER A 250 18.22 21.22 11.67
C SER A 250 18.37 20.32 12.90
N PRO A 251 19.26 20.63 13.87
CA PRO A 251 19.35 19.83 15.10
C PRO A 251 18.03 19.67 15.87
N ASP A 252 17.10 20.63 15.72
CA ASP A 252 15.77 20.56 16.34
C ASP A 252 14.92 19.41 15.77
N ASP A 253 15.22 18.92 14.57
CA ASP A 253 14.51 17.82 13.92
C ASP A 253 14.56 16.53 14.74
N PHE A 254 15.62 16.30 15.53
CA PHE A 254 15.70 15.13 16.40
C PHE A 254 14.61 15.14 17.48
N ALA A 255 14.43 16.27 18.16
CA ALA A 255 13.39 16.43 19.18
C ALA A 255 11.99 16.48 18.55
N ASN A 256 11.84 17.13 17.39
CA ASN A 256 10.58 17.15 16.67
C ASN A 256 10.18 15.75 16.17
N PHE A 257 11.14 14.93 15.76
CA PHE A 257 10.91 13.55 15.37
C PHE A 257 10.54 12.68 16.57
N GLU A 258 11.24 12.81 17.70
CA GLU A 258 10.87 12.13 18.95
C GLU A 258 9.43 12.45 19.36
N GLN A 259 9.07 13.75 19.39
CA GLN A 259 7.72 14.19 19.72
C GLN A 259 6.66 13.70 18.71
N LEU A 260 7.03 13.54 17.44
CA LEU A 260 6.12 12.98 16.43
C LEU A 260 5.81 11.50 16.69
N MET A 261 6.72 10.76 17.33
CA MET A 261 6.58 9.32 17.61
C MET A 261 5.90 9.00 18.97
N GLU A 262 5.66 10.01 19.82
CA GLU A 262 4.94 9.87 21.11
C GLU A 262 3.41 9.74 20.93
#